data_AF-A0A0N0RXM3-F1
#
_entry.id   AF-A0A0N0RXM3-F1
#
_cell.length_a   1.000
_cell.length_b   1.000
_cell.length_c   1.000
_cell.angle_alpha   90.00
_cell.angle_beta   90.00
_cell.angle_gamma   90.00
#
_symmetry.space_group_name_H-M   'P 1'
#
loop_
_entity.id
_entity.type
_entity.pdbx_description
1 polymer ?
#
loop_
_entity_poly.entity_id
_entity_poly.type
_entity_poly.pdbx_seq_one_letter_code
_entity_poly.pdbx_strand_id
1 'polypeptide(L)'
;MRSSIDNSSVEENASLLHGQSVQGRKISWTSAYVLIISRMTGSGILAAPGVVVQSAGSIGLSLLIWLVGVMLAACAAIVAMEYGCMLPRSGGQNLYLEYTYRRPKYLVMSVLSVQVFLQTFTANNCIVFGEYLQEALPVDFGPGAPKAAALGLLTFTAVIHGVFAPQGIKIQNFLGFLKIGMMVLLMGMAIFAVAGGRLDRRDLTHRRSTNRYLGRVGLAMA
;
A
#
# COMPACT_ATOMS: atom_id res chain seq x y z
N MET A 1 31.55 -36.64 -12.64
CA MET A 1 32.39 -35.63 -11.96
C MET A 1 31.78 -34.21 -12.06
N ARG A 2 30.45 -34.04 -11.93
CA ARG A 2 29.74 -32.77 -12.19
C ARG A 2 28.72 -32.39 -11.08
N SER A 3 28.71 -33.09 -9.95
CA SER A 3 27.72 -32.91 -8.86
C SER A 3 28.27 -32.24 -7.60
N SER A 4 29.58 -32.03 -7.45
CA SER A 4 30.15 -31.39 -6.26
C SER A 4 30.19 -29.86 -6.33
N ILE A 5 30.18 -29.27 -7.54
CA ILE A 5 30.30 -27.80 -7.75
C ILE A 5 28.95 -27.06 -7.56
N ASP A 6 27.81 -27.76 -7.63
CA ASP A 6 26.48 -27.16 -7.37
C ASP A 6 26.16 -27.11 -5.87
N ASN A 7 26.59 -28.10 -5.08
CA ASN A 7 26.34 -28.10 -3.63
C ASN A 7 27.25 -27.14 -2.88
N SER A 8 28.52 -27.00 -3.27
CA SER A 8 29.46 -26.10 -2.58
C SER A 8 29.05 -24.63 -2.73
N SER A 9 28.56 -24.23 -3.90
CA SER A 9 28.05 -22.87 -4.12
C SER A 9 26.72 -22.63 -3.42
N VAL A 10 25.88 -23.66 -3.23
CA VAL A 10 24.64 -23.57 -2.45
C VAL A 10 24.93 -23.48 -0.95
N GLU A 11 25.92 -24.22 -0.44
CA GLU A 11 26.39 -24.12 0.94
C GLU A 11 27.13 -22.79 1.20
N GLU A 12 27.86 -22.28 0.21
CA GLU A 12 28.50 -20.96 0.26
C GLU A 12 27.47 -19.83 0.27
N ASN A 13 26.46 -19.86 -0.61
CA ASN A 13 25.36 -18.88 -0.56
C ASN A 13 24.53 -19.02 0.72
N ALA A 14 24.26 -20.25 1.19
CA ALA A 14 23.57 -20.47 2.46
C ALA A 14 24.41 -19.95 3.64
N SER A 15 25.73 -20.14 3.64
CA SER A 15 26.63 -19.67 4.71
C SER A 15 26.85 -18.15 4.69
N LEU A 16 26.89 -17.52 3.50
CA LEU A 16 26.90 -16.07 3.34
C LEU A 16 25.58 -15.44 3.83
N LEU A 17 24.45 -16.13 3.65
CA LEU A 17 23.15 -15.76 4.24
C LEU A 17 23.07 -16.04 5.75
N HIS A 18 23.80 -17.05 6.26
CA HIS A 18 23.89 -17.35 7.69
C HIS A 18 24.64 -16.26 8.48
N GLY A 19 25.53 -15.49 7.85
CA GLY A 19 26.34 -14.46 8.50
C GLY A 19 25.66 -13.10 8.73
N GLN A 20 24.45 -12.87 8.19
CA GLN A 20 23.85 -11.52 8.11
C GLN A 20 22.62 -11.29 9.01
N SER A 21 22.13 -12.28 9.76
CA SER A 21 21.02 -12.01 10.68
C SER A 21 21.54 -11.27 11.91
N VAL A 22 21.42 -9.94 11.91
CA VAL A 22 21.58 -9.10 13.11
C VAL A 22 20.52 -9.52 14.14
N GLN A 23 20.86 -10.54 14.91
CA GLN A 23 20.08 -11.14 15.99
C GLN A 23 20.01 -10.14 17.14
N GLY A 24 19.04 -9.21 17.12
CA GLY A 24 18.99 -8.21 18.19
C GLY A 24 17.72 -7.36 18.32
N ARG A 25 16.96 -7.10 17.25
CA ARG A 25 15.71 -6.31 17.38
C ARG A 25 14.51 -7.21 17.59
N LYS A 26 14.19 -7.49 18.85
CA LYS A 26 12.92 -8.08 19.25
C LYS A 26 11.85 -6.97 19.21
N ILE A 27 10.95 -7.04 18.24
CA ILE A 27 9.77 -6.17 18.20
C ILE A 27 8.77 -6.67 19.28
N SER A 28 8.21 -5.76 20.08
CA SER A 28 7.13 -6.11 20.99
C SER A 28 5.87 -6.50 20.21
N TRP A 29 5.04 -7.41 20.74
CA TRP A 29 3.76 -7.81 20.14
C TRP A 29 2.87 -6.60 19.84
N THR A 30 2.80 -5.64 20.77
CA THR A 30 2.02 -4.40 20.58
C THR A 30 2.56 -3.55 19.43
N SER A 31 3.88 -3.38 19.38
CA SER A 31 4.55 -2.67 18.28
C SER A 31 4.36 -3.38 16.94
N ALA A 32 4.35 -4.71 16.92
CA ALA A 32 4.08 -5.49 15.71
C ALA A 32 2.65 -5.28 15.20
N TYR A 33 1.64 -5.35 16.08
CA TYR A 33 0.24 -5.09 15.70
C TYR A 33 0.04 -3.68 15.13
N VAL A 34 0.54 -2.66 15.84
CA VAL A 34 0.41 -1.26 15.38
C VAL A 34 1.11 -1.05 14.04
N LEU A 35 2.30 -1.64 13.86
CA LEU A 35 3.05 -1.53 12.61
C LEU A 35 2.30 -2.19 11.44
N ILE A 36 1.74 -3.38 11.64
CA ILE A 36 0.98 -4.09 10.60
C ILE A 36 -0.28 -3.30 10.23
N ILE A 37 -1.06 -2.85 11.21
CA ILE A 37 -2.29 -2.06 10.97
C ILE A 37 -1.93 -0.78 10.22
N SER A 38 -0.91 -0.05 10.68
CA SER A 38 -0.46 1.17 10.01
C SER A 38 0.02 0.92 8.57
N ARG A 39 0.61 -0.23 8.27
CA ARG A 39 1.00 -0.60 6.90
C ARG A 39 -0.18 -1.00 6.03
N MET A 40 -1.19 -1.67 6.59
CA MET A 40 -2.40 -2.09 5.88
C MET A 40 -3.31 -0.90 5.56
N THR A 41 -3.40 0.09 6.45
CA THR A 41 -4.20 1.30 6.26
C THR A 41 -3.50 2.27 5.28
N GLY A 42 -3.50 1.90 3.99
CA GLY A 42 -3.01 2.68 2.86
C GLY A 42 -3.90 3.87 2.50
N SER A 43 -3.45 4.74 1.59
CA SER A 43 -4.24 5.92 1.15
C SER A 43 -5.52 5.49 0.43
N GLY A 44 -5.54 4.27 -0.09
CA GLY A 44 -6.68 3.66 -0.75
C GLY A 44 -7.96 3.63 0.08
N ILE A 45 -7.92 3.60 1.42
CA ILE A 45 -9.18 3.60 2.21
C ILE A 45 -9.99 4.90 2.07
N LEU A 46 -9.32 6.02 1.76
CA LEU A 46 -9.98 7.31 1.55
C LEU A 46 -10.59 7.45 0.15
N ALA A 47 -10.00 6.79 -0.85
CA ALA A 47 -10.42 6.90 -2.25
C ALA A 47 -11.29 5.72 -2.72
N ALA A 48 -10.94 4.50 -2.31
CA ALA A 48 -11.54 3.27 -2.81
C ALA A 48 -13.03 3.13 -2.52
N PRO A 49 -13.57 3.46 -1.32
CA PRO A 49 -15.01 3.28 -1.07
C PRO A 49 -15.88 4.10 -2.03
N GLY A 50 -15.47 5.33 -2.34
CA GLY A 50 -16.20 6.19 -3.29
C GLY A 50 -16.21 5.61 -4.70
N VAL A 51 -15.06 5.13 -5.18
CA VAL A 51 -14.94 4.51 -6.51
C VAL A 51 -15.74 3.21 -6.58
N VAL A 52 -15.63 2.34 -5.57
CA VAL A 52 -16.32 1.04 -5.54
C VAL A 52 -17.85 1.23 -5.54
N VAL A 53 -18.38 2.17 -4.76
CA VAL A 53 -19.83 2.45 -4.76
C VAL A 53 -20.30 3.03 -6.09
N GLN A 54 -19.50 3.91 -6.72
CA GLN A 54 -19.83 4.47 -8.03
C GLN A 54 -19.83 3.40 -9.12
N SER A 55 -18.82 2.53 -9.13
CA SER A 55 -18.68 1.47 -10.13
C SER A 55 -19.69 0.33 -9.91
N ALA A 56 -20.00 -0.03 -8.66
CA ALA A 56 -20.98 -1.07 -8.35
C ALA A 56 -22.44 -0.61 -8.55
N GLY A 57 -22.69 0.70 -8.51
CA GLY A 57 -24.02 1.29 -8.72
C GLY A 57 -25.03 1.10 -7.57
N SER A 58 -24.77 0.16 -6.66
CA SER A 58 -25.58 -0.15 -5.48
C SER A 58 -24.73 -0.30 -4.22
N ILE A 59 -25.23 0.23 -3.09
CA ILE A 59 -24.56 0.15 -1.78
C ILE A 59 -24.44 -1.31 -1.33
N GLY A 60 -25.49 -2.11 -1.49
CA GLY A 60 -25.48 -3.53 -1.10
C GLY A 60 -24.42 -4.33 -1.86
N LEU A 61 -24.33 -4.10 -3.18
CA LEU A 61 -23.32 -4.77 -4.01
C LEU A 61 -21.90 -4.31 -3.65
N SER A 62 -21.70 -3.03 -3.34
CA SER A 62 -20.40 -2.52 -2.89
C SER A 62 -19.91 -3.20 -1.60
N LEU A 63 -20.81 -3.47 -0.65
CA LEU A 63 -20.46 -4.15 0.59
C LEU A 63 -20.10 -5.63 0.37
N LEU A 64 -20.78 -6.30 -0.57
CA LEU A 64 -20.44 -7.69 -0.95
C LEU A 64 -19.06 -7.76 -1.61
N ILE A 65 -18.72 -6.80 -2.47
CA ILE A 65 -17.38 -6.72 -3.09
C ILE A 65 -16.30 -6.58 -2.01
N TRP A 66 -16.53 -5.71 -1.02
CA TRP A 66 -15.62 -5.57 0.12
C TRP A 66 -15.49 -6.86 0.93
N LEU A 67 -16.60 -7.57 1.18
CA LEU A 67 -16.59 -8.84 1.90
C LEU A 67 -15.74 -9.90 1.17
N VAL A 68 -15.93 -10.03 -0.14
CA VAL A 68 -15.11 -10.95 -0.97
C VAL A 68 -13.63 -10.55 -0.90
N GLY A 69 -13.32 -9.25 -0.95
CA GLY A 69 -11.96 -8.74 -0.80
C GLY A 69 -11.33 -9.12 0.55
N VAL A 70 -12.09 -9.03 1.64
CA VAL A 70 -11.64 -9.47 2.98
C VAL A 70 -11.38 -10.97 3.01
N MET A 71 -12.23 -11.79 2.42
CA MET A 71 -12.03 -13.24 2.35
C MET A 71 -10.76 -13.61 1.57
N LEU A 72 -10.55 -12.99 0.41
CA LEU A 72 -9.34 -13.20 -0.39
C LEU A 72 -8.08 -12.76 0.37
N ALA A 73 -8.13 -11.62 1.05
CA ALA A 73 -7.03 -11.14 1.88
C ALA A 73 -6.73 -12.08 3.06
N ALA A 74 -7.78 -12.63 3.70
CA ALA A 74 -7.63 -13.59 4.79
C ALA A 74 -6.97 -14.90 4.31
N CYS A 75 -7.39 -15.43 3.16
CA CYS A 75 -6.74 -16.59 2.54
C CYS A 75 -5.25 -16.32 2.26
N ALA A 76 -4.93 -15.17 1.66
CA ALA A 76 -3.53 -14.78 1.41
C ALA A 76 -2.71 -14.64 2.71
N ALA A 77 -3.32 -14.11 3.78
CA ALA A 77 -2.68 -13.97 5.07
C ALA A 77 -2.38 -15.33 5.73
N ILE A 78 -3.29 -16.29 5.63
CA ILE A 78 -3.09 -17.66 6.15
C ILE A 78 -1.92 -18.33 5.44
N VAL A 79 -1.89 -18.30 4.11
CA VAL A 79 -0.77 -18.85 3.33
C VAL A 79 0.55 -18.18 3.72
N ALA A 80 0.57 -16.85 3.84
CA ALA A 80 1.76 -16.13 4.27
C ALA A 80 2.20 -16.51 5.71
N MET A 81 1.25 -16.78 6.60
CA MET A 81 1.51 -17.21 7.97
C MET A 81 2.13 -18.61 8.00
N GLU A 82 1.66 -19.55 7.17
CA GLU A 82 2.27 -20.88 7.03
C GLU A 82 3.74 -20.80 6.61
N TYR A 83 4.04 -19.99 5.58
CA TYR A 83 5.43 -19.73 5.17
C TYR A 83 6.26 -19.05 6.27
N GLY A 84 5.65 -18.12 7.02
CA GLY A 84 6.28 -17.43 8.15
C GLY A 84 6.66 -18.36 9.30
N CYS A 85 5.82 -19.36 9.59
CA CYS A 85 6.11 -20.39 10.59
C CYS A 85 7.12 -21.43 10.11
N MET A 86 7.11 -21.78 8.81
CA MET A 86 8.00 -22.79 8.24
C MET A 86 9.44 -22.29 8.06
N LEU A 87 9.63 -21.01 7.70
CA LEU A 87 10.95 -20.40 7.50
C LEU A 87 11.13 -19.10 8.32
N PRO A 88 11.50 -19.20 9.62
CA PRO A 88 11.72 -18.04 10.50
C PRO A 88 13.08 -17.39 10.23
N ARG A 89 13.32 -16.97 8.98
CA ARG A 89 14.55 -16.31 8.55
C ARG A 89 14.24 -14.94 7.97
N SER A 90 15.20 -14.03 8.09
CA SER A 90 15.11 -12.69 7.49
C SER A 90 15.24 -12.80 5.98
N GLY A 91 14.23 -12.35 5.23
CA GLY A 91 14.21 -12.44 3.76
C GLY A 91 12.82 -12.28 3.14
N GLY A 92 11.76 -12.42 3.93
CA GLY A 92 10.39 -12.14 3.49
C GLY A 92 9.98 -12.98 2.27
N GLN A 93 9.26 -12.35 1.33
CA GLN A 93 8.75 -13.04 0.13
C GLN A 93 9.86 -13.61 -0.76
N ASN A 94 11.02 -12.95 -0.84
CA ASN A 94 12.15 -13.42 -1.64
C ASN A 94 12.60 -14.82 -1.17
N LEU A 95 12.72 -15.00 0.15
CA LEU A 95 13.13 -16.25 0.74
C LEU A 95 12.08 -17.36 0.54
N TYR A 96 10.80 -17.03 0.67
CA TYR A 96 9.72 -18.01 0.48
C TYR A 96 9.69 -18.53 -0.95
N LEU A 97 9.80 -17.64 -1.94
CA LEU A 97 9.83 -18.06 -3.33
C LEU A 97 11.11 -18.81 -3.70
N GLU A 98 12.27 -18.43 -3.15
CA GLU A 98 13.53 -19.14 -3.41
C GLU A 98 13.54 -20.55 -2.81
N TYR A 99 12.86 -20.74 -1.68
CA TYR A 99 12.64 -22.07 -1.10
C TYR A 99 11.73 -22.93 -2.00
N THR A 100 10.63 -22.38 -2.52
CA THR A 100 9.66 -23.11 -3.34
C THR A 100 10.16 -23.36 -4.78
N TYR A 101 10.82 -22.37 -5.39
CA TYR A 101 11.28 -22.43 -6.78
C TYR A 101 12.82 -22.42 -6.84
N ARG A 102 13.41 -23.61 -6.73
CA ARG A 102 14.87 -23.79 -6.79
C ARG A 102 15.49 -23.62 -8.18
N ARG A 103 14.71 -23.74 -9.26
CA ARG A 103 15.19 -23.60 -10.64
C ARG A 103 14.14 -22.93 -11.53
N PRO A 104 14.53 -22.05 -12.48
CA PRO A 104 15.90 -21.61 -12.78
C PRO A 104 16.46 -20.61 -11.75
N LYS A 105 17.79 -20.64 -11.55
CA LYS A 105 18.49 -19.70 -10.66
C LYS A 105 18.20 -18.27 -11.14
N TYR A 106 17.89 -17.36 -10.20
CA TYR A 106 17.51 -15.94 -10.42
C TYR A 106 16.09 -15.64 -10.88
N LEU A 107 15.24 -16.63 -11.20
CA LEU A 107 13.85 -16.34 -11.61
C LEU A 107 13.07 -15.57 -10.54
N VAL A 108 13.19 -15.99 -9.28
CA VAL A 108 12.54 -15.36 -8.14
C VAL A 108 12.99 -13.91 -7.96
N MET A 109 14.31 -13.66 -8.00
CA MET A 109 14.86 -12.32 -7.85
C MET A 109 14.45 -11.41 -9.01
N SER A 110 14.40 -11.93 -10.23
CA SER A 110 13.94 -11.20 -11.41
C SER A 110 12.45 -10.87 -11.33
N VAL A 111 11.59 -11.82 -10.95
CA VAL A 111 10.13 -11.59 -10.81
C VAL A 111 9.83 -10.54 -9.74
N LEU A 112 10.51 -10.61 -8.60
CA LEU A 112 10.29 -9.65 -7.51
C LEU A 112 10.89 -8.27 -7.84
N SER A 113 12.02 -8.22 -8.54
CA SER A 113 12.57 -6.95 -9.05
C SER A 113 11.58 -6.30 -10.02
N VAL A 114 11.04 -7.07 -10.97
CA VAL A 114 10.01 -6.60 -11.90
C VAL A 114 8.77 -6.10 -11.16
N GLN A 115 8.30 -6.83 -10.13
CA GLN A 115 7.19 -6.39 -9.31
C GLN A 115 7.48 -5.03 -8.64
N VAL A 116 8.68 -4.84 -8.08
CA VAL A 116 9.09 -3.56 -7.46
C VAL A 116 9.12 -2.43 -8.49
N PHE A 117 9.63 -2.69 -9.70
CA PHE A 117 9.62 -1.71 -10.79
C PHE A 117 8.20 -1.37 -11.27
N LEU A 118 7.33 -2.37 -11.35
CA LEU A 118 5.93 -2.22 -11.77
C LEU A 118 5.01 -1.70 -10.66
N GLN A 119 5.53 -1.44 -9.46
CA GLN A 119 4.72 -1.00 -8.33
C GLN A 119 4.26 0.47 -8.52
N THR A 120 3.20 0.67 -9.33
CA THR A 120 2.65 1.98 -9.70
C THR A 120 2.06 2.77 -8.53
N PHE A 121 1.82 2.12 -7.37
CA PHE A 121 1.18 2.75 -6.22
C PHE A 121 1.86 4.04 -5.76
N THR A 122 3.19 4.09 -5.70
CA THR A 122 3.91 5.30 -5.27
C THR A 122 3.76 6.43 -6.29
N ALA A 123 3.84 6.10 -7.57
CA ALA A 123 3.68 7.05 -8.66
C ALA A 123 2.26 7.66 -8.67
N ASN A 124 1.23 6.83 -8.51
CA ASN A 124 -0.14 7.29 -8.48
C ASN A 124 -0.40 8.31 -7.35
N ASN A 125 0.08 8.03 -6.13
CA ASN A 125 -0.06 8.97 -5.01
C ASN A 125 0.60 10.32 -5.28
N CYS A 126 1.72 10.36 -6.03
CA CYS A 126 2.39 11.61 -6.39
C CYS A 126 1.60 12.41 -7.44
N ILE A 127 1.00 11.72 -8.42
CA ILE A 127 0.14 12.35 -9.43
C ILE A 127 -1.08 12.99 -8.77
N VAL A 128 -1.76 12.24 -7.91
CA VAL A 128 -2.91 12.71 -7.13
C VAL A 128 -2.53 13.95 -6.30
N PHE A 129 -1.35 13.94 -5.66
CA PHE A 129 -0.86 15.10 -4.92
C PHE A 129 -0.67 16.32 -5.83
N GLY A 130 -0.08 16.15 -7.01
CA GLY A 130 0.13 17.24 -7.97
C GLY A 130 -1.18 17.88 -8.42
N GLU A 131 -2.22 17.08 -8.65
CA GLU A 131 -3.54 17.57 -9.01
C GLU A 131 -4.23 18.30 -7.84
N TYR A 132 -4.19 17.73 -6.63
CA TYR A 132 -4.74 18.41 -5.46
C TYR A 132 -4.01 19.71 -5.13
N LEU A 133 -2.70 19.78 -5.39
CA LEU A 133 -1.93 21.00 -5.19
C LEU A 133 -2.36 22.10 -6.17
N GLN A 134 -2.63 21.75 -7.42
CA GLN A 134 -3.15 22.71 -8.40
C GLN A 134 -4.57 23.18 -8.04
N GLU A 135 -5.46 22.27 -7.65
CA GLU A 135 -6.84 22.62 -7.24
C GLU A 135 -6.88 23.48 -5.96
N ALA A 136 -5.89 23.34 -5.08
CA ALA A 136 -5.80 24.12 -3.85
C ALA A 136 -5.26 25.54 -4.07
N LEU A 137 -4.56 25.79 -5.18
CA LEU A 137 -3.95 27.09 -5.47
C LEU A 137 -4.89 27.92 -6.37
N PRO A 138 -5.10 29.21 -6.07
CA PRO A 138 -5.98 30.08 -6.86
C PRO A 138 -5.39 30.49 -8.23
N VAL A 139 -4.21 29.97 -8.59
CA VAL A 139 -3.46 30.32 -9.80
C VAL A 139 -3.26 29.08 -10.64
N ASP A 140 -3.66 29.15 -11.92
CA ASP A 140 -3.42 28.08 -12.89
C ASP A 140 -1.99 28.18 -13.44
N PHE A 141 -1.15 27.22 -13.06
CA PHE A 141 0.24 27.11 -13.50
C PHE A 141 0.39 26.34 -14.84
N GLY A 142 -0.73 26.00 -15.48
CA GLY A 142 -0.78 25.30 -16.76
C GLY A 142 -0.67 23.77 -16.63
N PRO A 143 -0.90 23.04 -17.75
CA PRO A 143 -1.10 21.59 -17.73
C PRO A 143 0.15 20.77 -17.37
N GLY A 144 1.33 21.38 -17.36
CA GLY A 144 2.59 20.74 -16.96
C GLY A 144 2.87 20.79 -15.46
N ALA A 145 2.24 21.70 -14.73
CA ALA A 145 2.56 21.96 -13.32
C ALA A 145 2.25 20.79 -12.37
N PRO A 146 1.12 20.06 -12.49
CA PRO A 146 0.85 18.88 -11.65
C PRO A 146 1.88 17.79 -11.84
N LYS A 147 2.31 17.57 -13.08
CA LYS A 147 3.30 16.56 -13.44
C LYS A 147 4.67 16.91 -12.87
N ALA A 148 5.05 18.19 -12.93
CA ALA A 148 6.28 18.69 -12.33
C ALA A 148 6.25 18.56 -10.79
N ALA A 149 5.12 18.91 -10.15
CA ALA A 149 4.92 18.75 -8.71
C ALA A 149 4.98 17.27 -8.29
N ALA A 150 4.34 16.37 -9.04
CA ALA A 150 4.38 14.94 -8.81
C ALA A 150 5.81 14.38 -8.92
N LEU A 151 6.57 14.78 -9.95
CA LEU A 151 7.96 14.37 -10.13
C LEU A 151 8.86 14.93 -9.01
N GLY A 152 8.64 16.17 -8.58
CA GLY A 152 9.32 16.79 -7.45
C GLY A 152 9.06 16.04 -6.14
N LEU A 153 7.81 15.67 -5.87
CA LEU A 153 7.47 14.90 -4.68
C LEU A 153 8.06 13.48 -4.72
N LEU A 154 8.03 12.82 -5.88
CA LEU A 154 8.60 11.49 -6.06
C LEU A 154 10.11 11.49 -5.81
N THR A 155 10.83 12.42 -6.43
CA THR A 155 12.29 12.57 -6.26
C THR A 155 12.64 12.93 -4.83
N PHE A 156 11.92 13.86 -4.20
CA PHE A 156 12.10 14.20 -2.78
C PHE A 156 11.92 12.98 -1.87
N THR A 157 10.85 12.21 -2.09
CA THR A 157 10.56 11.00 -1.30
C THR A 157 11.65 9.94 -1.47
N ALA A 158 12.12 9.73 -2.72
CA ALA A 158 13.20 8.81 -3.02
C ALA A 158 14.53 9.23 -2.36
N VAL A 159 14.87 10.52 -2.39
CA VAL A 159 16.09 11.04 -1.75
C VAL A 159 16.02 10.91 -0.23
N ILE A 160 14.89 11.26 0.40
CA ILE A 160 14.74 11.12 1.86
C ILE A 160 14.87 9.65 2.28
N HIS A 161 14.22 8.72 1.58
CA HIS A 161 14.26 7.31 1.97
C HIS A 161 15.59 6.63 1.57
N GLY A 162 16.25 7.11 0.51
CA GLY A 162 17.52 6.58 0.04
C GLY A 162 18.73 7.06 0.85
N VAL A 163 18.76 8.34 1.25
CA VAL A 163 19.90 8.96 1.95
C VAL A 163 19.67 9.05 3.46
N PHE A 164 18.44 9.29 3.88
CA PHE A 164 18.05 9.63 5.26
C PHE A 164 16.96 8.70 5.79
N ALA A 165 17.15 7.39 5.61
CA ALA A 165 16.16 6.37 5.97
C ALA A 165 15.59 6.48 7.40
N PRO A 166 16.39 6.77 8.45
CA PRO A 166 15.86 6.94 9.80
C PRO A 166 14.91 8.14 9.93
N GLN A 167 15.18 9.24 9.23
CA GLN A 167 14.29 10.40 9.18
C GLN A 167 13.01 10.09 8.40
N GLY A 168 13.13 9.39 7.26
CA GLY A 168 11.98 8.94 6.46
C GLY A 168 10.99 8.12 7.28
N ILE A 169 11.48 7.18 8.09
CA ILE A 169 10.64 6.36 8.98
C ILE A 169 9.89 7.22 10.01
N LYS A 170 10.53 8.23 10.61
CA LYS A 170 9.87 9.13 11.57
C LYS A 170 8.75 9.95 10.90
N ILE A 171 9.02 10.51 9.73
CA ILE A 171 8.05 11.27 8.93
C ILE A 171 6.86 10.37 8.58
N GLN A 172 7.13 9.16 8.08
CA GLN A 172 6.10 8.19 7.72
C GLN A 172 5.24 7.77 8.91
N ASN A 173 5.84 7.55 10.08
CA ASN A 173 5.08 7.21 11.30
C ASN A 173 4.14 8.35 11.70
N PHE A 174 4.60 9.61 11.64
CA PHE A 174 3.77 10.77 11.94
C PHE A 174 2.57 10.89 10.96
N LEU A 175 2.82 10.78 9.65
CA LEU A 175 1.78 10.76 8.63
C LEU A 175 0.79 9.59 8.83
N GLY A 176 1.29 8.43 9.25
CA GLY A 176 0.47 7.27 9.61
C GLY A 176 -0.50 7.54 10.75
N PHE A 177 -0.02 8.16 11.83
CA PHE A 177 -0.89 8.54 12.96
C PHE A 177 -1.93 9.58 12.56
N LEU A 178 -1.55 10.63 11.82
CA LEU A 178 -2.47 11.65 11.34
C LEU A 178 -3.60 11.03 10.51
N LYS A 179 -3.27 10.08 9.65
CA LYS A 179 -4.23 9.37 8.80
C LYS A 179 -5.21 8.52 9.60
N ILE A 180 -4.74 7.81 10.62
CA ILE A 180 -5.63 7.06 11.52
C ILE A 180 -6.57 8.04 12.25
N GLY A 181 -6.06 9.19 12.70
CA GLY A 181 -6.89 10.26 13.27
C GLY A 181 -8.00 10.72 12.32
N MET A 182 -7.68 10.98 11.05
CA MET A 182 -8.67 11.34 10.04
C MET A 182 -9.73 10.25 9.83
N MET A 183 -9.36 8.97 9.83
CA MET A 183 -10.31 7.85 9.74
C MET A 183 -11.30 7.82 10.90
N VAL A 184 -10.80 7.98 12.13
CA VAL A 184 -11.63 8.00 13.33
C VAL A 184 -12.58 9.19 13.32
N LEU A 185 -12.11 10.36 12.89
CA LEU A 185 -12.94 11.55 12.76
C LEU A 185 -14.05 11.37 11.71
N LEU A 186 -13.71 10.82 10.53
CA LEU A 186 -14.70 10.54 9.49
C LEU A 186 -15.74 9.54 9.95
N MET A 187 -15.33 8.48 10.64
CA MET A 187 -16.25 7.51 11.25
C MET A 187 -17.16 8.18 12.28
N GLY A 188 -16.59 9.01 13.16
CA GLY A 188 -17.35 9.75 14.17
C GLY A 188 -18.37 10.70 13.56
N MET A 189 -18.00 11.45 12.52
CA MET A 189 -18.91 12.33 11.79
C MET A 189 -20.02 11.55 11.07
N ALA A 190 -19.69 10.39 10.49
CA ALA A 190 -20.68 9.53 9.84
C ALA A 190 -21.72 9.00 10.84
N ILE A 191 -21.27 8.50 12.01
CA ILE A 191 -22.17 8.03 13.07
C ILE A 191 -23.05 9.18 13.58
N PHE A 192 -22.47 10.35 13.83
CA PHE A 192 -23.21 11.53 14.26
C PHE A 192 -24.26 11.98 13.24
N ALA A 193 -23.93 11.98 11.95
CA ALA A 193 -24.86 12.35 10.88
C ALA A 193 -26.05 11.37 10.76
N VAL A 194 -25.79 10.08 10.93
CA VAL A 194 -26.83 9.03 10.96
C VAL A 194 -27.71 9.17 12.20
N ALA A 195 -27.10 9.32 13.39
CA ALA A 195 -27.82 9.45 14.65
C ALA A 195 -28.65 10.75 14.73
N GLY A 196 -28.17 11.83 14.11
CA GLY A 196 -28.87 13.11 14.03
C GLY A 196 -29.95 13.19 12.95
N GLY A 197 -30.23 12.11 12.20
CA GLY A 197 -31.26 12.07 11.17
C GLY A 197 -31.04 13.03 9.97
N ARG A 198 -29.81 13.55 9.79
CA ARG A 198 -29.47 14.58 8.78
C ARG A 198 -29.23 14.03 7.37
N LEU A 199 -29.48 12.73 7.15
CA LEU A 199 -29.36 12.12 5.83
C LEU A 199 -30.73 12.08 5.15
N ASP A 200 -31.17 13.22 4.60
CA ASP A 200 -32.34 13.22 3.72
C ASP A 200 -31.97 12.55 2.38
N ARG A 201 -32.82 11.64 1.93
CA ARG A 201 -32.60 10.80 0.73
C ARG A 201 -32.49 11.64 -0.55
N ARG A 202 -33.02 12.87 -0.52
CA ARG A 202 -33.07 13.81 -1.66
C ARG A 202 -31.73 14.48 -1.94
N ASP A 203 -30.91 14.74 -0.93
CA ASP A 203 -29.58 15.37 -1.08
C ASP A 203 -28.56 14.42 -1.74
N LEU A 204 -28.68 13.12 -1.49
CA LEU A 204 -27.83 12.09 -2.07
C LEU A 204 -28.02 11.96 -3.60
N THR A 205 -29.23 12.20 -4.09
CA THR A 205 -29.56 12.19 -5.53
C THR A 205 -28.99 13.38 -6.28
N HIS A 206 -29.02 14.58 -5.70
CA HIS A 206 -28.45 15.79 -6.31
C HIS A 206 -26.92 15.72 -6.36
N ARG A 207 -26.29 15.22 -5.29
CA ARG A 207 -24.83 15.03 -5.22
C ARG A 207 -24.29 13.96 -6.18
N ARG A 208 -25.15 13.03 -6.63
CA ARG A 208 -24.82 11.96 -7.60
C ARG A 208 -24.51 12.50 -9.01
N SER A 209 -25.03 13.67 -9.39
CA SER A 209 -24.72 14.29 -10.68
C SER A 209 -23.37 15.02 -10.66
N THR A 210 -23.06 15.72 -9.57
CA THR A 210 -21.81 16.47 -9.37
C THR A 210 -20.60 15.54 -9.17
N ASN A 211 -20.77 14.41 -8.48
CA ASN A 211 -19.69 13.46 -8.21
C ASN A 211 -19.25 12.65 -9.44
N ARG A 212 -19.97 12.77 -10.56
CA ARG A 212 -19.64 12.11 -11.84
C ARG A 212 -18.35 12.66 -12.46
N TYR A 213 -17.94 13.88 -12.10
CA TYR A 213 -16.68 14.48 -12.54
C TYR A 213 -15.49 13.99 -11.69
N LEU A 214 -15.65 13.94 -10.37
CA LEU A 214 -14.66 13.36 -9.45
C LEU A 214 -14.43 11.87 -9.68
N GLY A 215 -15.47 11.11 -10.03
CA GLY A 215 -15.36 9.70 -10.42
C GLY A 215 -14.58 9.47 -11.71
N ARG A 216 -14.65 10.39 -12.69
CA ARG A 216 -13.87 10.30 -13.94
C ARG A 216 -12.40 10.61 -13.73
N VAL A 217 -12.07 11.51 -12.80
CA VAL A 217 -10.68 11.76 -12.37
C VAL A 217 -10.14 10.55 -11.61
N GLY A 218 -10.91 10.01 -10.66
CA GLY A 218 -10.52 8.79 -9.92
C GLY A 218 -10.38 7.53 -10.79
N LEU A 219 -11.14 7.40 -11.87
CA LEU A 219 -11.01 6.30 -12.84
C LEU A 219 -9.86 6.52 -13.84
N ALA A 220 -9.50 7.77 -14.15
CA ALA A 220 -8.34 8.10 -14.97
C ALA A 220 -7.01 7.99 -14.18
N MET A 221 -7.09 7.91 -12.86
CA MET A 221 -5.97 7.74 -11.92
C MET A 221 -5.78 6.31 -11.40
N ALA A 222 -6.64 5.37 -11.78
CA ALA A 222 -6.49 3.95 -11.44
C ALA A 222 -5.76 3.20 -12.55
#